data_AF-A0A9W6RR28-F1
#
_entry.id   AF-A0A9W6RR28-F1
#
_cell.length_a   1.000
_cell.length_b   1.000
_cell.length_c   1.000
_cell.angle_alpha   90.00
_cell.angle_beta   90.00
_cell.angle_gamma   90.00
#
_symmetry.space_group_name_H-M   'P 1'
#
loop_
_entity.id
_entity.type
_entity.pdbx_description
1 polymer ?
#
loop_
_entity_poly.entity_id
_entity_poly.type
_entity_poly.pdbx_seq_one_letter_code
_entity_poly.pdbx_strand_id
1 'polypeptide(L)' 'MRATRNPDGTLTVPMRAETGGIIGDALVTIGPDHPDYEAWDAWLRRVEAEDGA' A
#
# COMPACT_ATOMS: atom_id res chain seq x y z
N MET A 1 2.61 -10.64 -2.07
CA MET A 1 2.22 -9.72 -0.98
C MET A 1 1.16 -8.79 -1.54
N ARG A 2 -0.04 -8.69 -0.94
CA ARG A 2 -1.15 -7.85 -1.43
C ARG A 2 -1.23 -6.60 -0.57
N ALA A 3 -1.47 -5.45 -1.18
CA ALA A 3 -1.79 -4.23 -0.44
C ALA A 3 -3.21 -4.35 0.16
N THR A 4 -3.44 -3.71 1.31
CA THR A 4 -4.71 -3.83 2.04
C THR A 4 -5.05 -2.52 2.75
N ARG A 5 -6.33 -2.17 2.78
CA ARG A 5 -6.85 -1.10 3.65
C ARG A 5 -7.12 -1.67 5.04
N ASN A 6 -6.59 -1.02 6.07
CA ASN A 6 -6.79 -1.37 7.46
C ASN A 6 -8.07 -0.70 8.02
N PRO A 7 -8.71 -1.25 9.07
CA PRO A 7 -9.94 -0.69 9.65
C PRO A 7 -9.78 0.71 10.26
N ASP A 8 -8.55 1.08 10.63
CA ASP A 8 -8.19 2.38 11.21
C ASP A 8 -7.96 3.47 10.15
N GLY A 9 -8.14 3.15 8.86
CA GLY A 9 -7.93 4.07 7.74
C GLY A 9 -6.50 4.12 7.22
N THR A 10 -5.56 3.35 7.78
CA THR A 10 -4.21 3.22 7.22
C THR A 10 -4.16 2.19 6.09
N LEU A 11 -3.11 2.23 5.26
CA LEU A 11 -2.89 1.27 4.17
C LEU A 11 -1.61 0.49 4.42
N THR A 12 -1.68 -0.84 4.30
CA THR A 12 -0.51 -1.71 4.27
C THR A 12 -0.15 -1.97 2.81
N VAL A 13 1.00 -1.48 2.34
CA VAL A 13 1.38 -1.51 0.93
C VAL A 13 2.77 -2.11 0.72
N PRO A 14 3.01 -2.86 -0.37
CA PRO A 14 4.35 -3.31 -0.72
C PRO A 14 5.17 -2.12 -1.23
N MET A 15 6.32 -1.89 -0.61
CA MET A 15 7.28 -0.88 -1.03
C MET A 15 8.65 -1.51 -1.18
N ARG A 16 9.37 -1.07 -2.21
CA ARG A 16 10.77 -1.43 -2.42
C ARG A 16 11.62 -0.62 -1.44
N ALA A 17 12.26 -1.30 -0.50
CA ALA A 17 13.21 -0.67 0.42
C ALA A 17 14.64 -1.00 -0.02
N GLU A 18 15.47 0.03 -0.13
CA GLU A 18 16.90 -0.12 -0.38
C GLU A 18 17.68 0.25 0.87
N THR A 19 18.36 -0.71 1.49
CA THR A 19 19.22 -0.47 2.65
C THR A 19 20.58 -1.10 2.46
N GLY A 20 21.65 -0.29 2.53
CA GLY A 20 23.04 -0.76 2.41
C GLY A 20 23.36 -1.48 1.09
N GLY A 21 22.63 -1.21 -0.01
CA GLY A 21 22.78 -1.89 -1.29
C GLY A 21 21.97 -3.19 -1.44
N ILE A 22 21.16 -3.54 -0.44
CA ILE A 22 20.20 -4.64 -0.51
C ILE A 22 18.82 -4.07 -0.85
N ILE A 23 18.28 -4.54 -1.97
CA ILE A 23 16.90 -4.28 -2.38
C ILE A 23 16.02 -5.37 -1.79
N GLY A 24 15.05 -4.99 -0.98
CA GLY A 24 14.04 -5.90 -0.45
C GLY A 24 12.61 -5.39 -0.70
N ASP A 25 11.68 -6.32 -0.89
CA ASP A 25 10.25 -6.03 -0.85
C ASP A 25 9.78 -6.08 0.61
N ALA A 26 9.25 -4.96 1.10
CA ALA A 26 8.70 -4.86 2.45
C ALA A 26 7.23 -4.42 2.41
N LEU A 27 6.47 -4.82 3.42
CA LEU A 27 5.16 -4.23 3.68
C LEU A 27 5.34 -3.06 4.65
N VAL A 28 4.88 -1.89 4.24
CA VAL A 28 4.88 -0.68 5.06
C VAL A 28 3.45 -0.21 5.29
N THR A 29 3.21 0.27 6.50
CA THR A 29 1.93 0.90 6.85
C THR A 29 2.06 2.39 6.65
N ILE A 30 1.20 2.97 5.80
CA ILE A 30 1.15 4.40 5.54
C ILE A 30 -0.20 4.98 5.98
N GLY A 31 -0.15 6.16 6.58
CA GLY A 31 -1.35 6.92 6.96
C GLY A 31 -1.71 7.98 5.93
N PRO A 32 -2.84 8.68 6.10
CA PRO A 32 -3.31 9.74 5.19
C PRO A 32 -2.33 10.91 4.97
N ASP A 33 -1.39 11.10 5.90
CA ASP A 33 -0.35 12.13 5.81
C ASP A 33 0.82 11.73 4.88
N HIS A 34 0.90 10.45 4.47
CA HIS A 34 1.96 9.97 3.60
C HIS A 34 1.71 10.42 2.14
N PRO A 35 2.73 10.92 1.41
CA PRO A 35 2.55 11.43 0.04
C PRO A 35 1.99 10.39 -0.94
N ASP A 36 2.30 9.11 -0.74
CA ASP A 36 1.80 8.03 -1.59
C ASP A 36 0.41 7.51 -1.20
N TYR A 37 -0.19 8.01 -0.12
CA TYR A 37 -1.43 7.47 0.42
C TYR A 37 -2.58 7.52 -0.60
N GLU A 38 -2.82 8.68 -1.22
CA GLU A 38 -3.95 8.84 -2.15
C GLU A 38 -3.82 7.93 -3.38
N ALA A 39 -2.60 7.73 -3.88
CA ALA A 39 -2.34 6.85 -5.01
C ALA A 39 -2.66 5.39 -4.69
N TRP A 40 -2.23 4.92 -3.52
CA TRP A 40 -2.53 3.56 -3.04
C TRP A 40 -4.01 3.38 -2.71
N ASP A 41 -4.65 4.39 -2.11
CA ASP A 41 -6.07 4.35 -1.79
C ASP A 41 -6.94 4.21 -3.05
N ALA A 42 -6.63 5.00 -4.08
CA ALA A 42 -7.32 4.96 -5.37
C ALA A 42 -7.12 3.62 -6.08
N TRP A 43 -5.89 3.09 -6.06
CA TRP A 43 -5.59 1.77 -6.64
C TRP A 43 -6.34 0.64 -5.92
N LEU A 44 -6.35 0.66 -4.59
CA LEU A 44 -7.08 -0.35 -3.79
C LEU A 44 -8.57 -0.35 -4.10
N ARG A 45 -9.22 0.82 -4.16
CA ARG A 45 -10.64 0.92 -4.53
C ARG A 45 -10.94 0.32 -5.90
N ARG A 46 -10.05 0.55 -6.87
CA ARG A 46 -10.18 0.01 -8.21
C ARG A 46 -10.09 -1.52 -8.19
N VAL A 47 -9.08 -2.06 -7.52
CA VAL A 47 -8.89 -3.51 -7.40
C VAL A 47 -10.06 -4.16 -6.67
N GLU A 48 -10.56 -3.56 -5.59
CA GLU A 48 -11.74 -4.03 -4.85
C GLU A 48 -13.00 -4.07 -5.74
N ALA A 49 -13.18 -3.07 -6.62
CA ALA A 49 -14.28 -3.05 -7.58
C ALA A 49 -14.15 -4.11 -8.68
N GLU A 50 -12.91 -4.44 -9.09
CA GLU A 50 -12.61 -5.47 -10.10
C GLU A 50 -12.69 -6.90 -9.52
N ASP A 51 -12.38 -7.10 -8.23
CA ASP A 51 -12.46 -8.40 -7.53
C ASP A 51 -13.91 -8.76 -7.14
N GLY A 52 -14.77 -7.76 -6.99
CA GLY A 52 -16.19 -7.94 -6.64
C GLY A 52 -17.15 -8.11 -7.83
N ALA A 53 -16.63 -8.21 -9.06
CA ALA A 53 -17.40 -8.30 -10.31
C ALA A 53 -17.53 -9.73 -10.85
#